data_AF-A0A3Q9IK70-F1
#
_entry.id   AF-A0A3Q9IK70-F1
#
_cell.length_a   1.000
_cell.length_b   1.000
_cell.length_c   1.000
_cell.angle_alpha   90.00
_cell.angle_beta   90.00
_cell.angle_gamma   90.00
#
_symmetry.space_group_name_H-M   'P 1'
#
loop_
_entity.id
_entity.type
_entity.pdbx_description
1 polymer ?
#
loop_
_entity_poly.entity_id
_entity_poly.type
_entity_poly.pdbx_seq_one_letter_code
_entity_poly.pdbx_strand_id
1 'polypeptide(L)'
;MDRNAVLRLAGLAAIVGGLIDLFGPLVYPHMAQQPKLITYVLIDVLLLLGLFGLLSATWRSTGWLGLAGFVVAVTGVLLVRSSATNVLGPSTDAIAAAVWAIGMAIIGVAQLRPRTPFRLAGCLWMLTVIIPLVAMLFQDHRASRSATAHALFALGFMVAGAQLVRRPQSISGDPA
;
A
#
# COMPACT_ATOMS: atom_id res chain seq x y z
N MET A 1 -25.05 -4.34 -5.96
CA MET A 1 -23.87 -5.23 -6.08
C MET A 1 -23.63 -5.91 -4.76
N ASP A 2 -23.27 -7.20 -4.77
CA ASP A 2 -22.91 -7.93 -3.56
C ASP A 2 -21.64 -7.31 -2.93
N ARG A 3 -21.68 -7.05 -1.61
CA ARG A 3 -20.53 -6.53 -0.84
C ARG A 3 -19.29 -7.40 -1.05
N ASN A 4 -19.47 -8.70 -1.20
CA ASN A 4 -18.37 -9.64 -1.43
C ASN A 4 -17.71 -9.42 -2.80
N ALA A 5 -18.51 -9.13 -3.83
CA ALA A 5 -17.99 -8.82 -5.16
C ALA A 5 -17.14 -7.53 -5.12
N VAL A 6 -17.59 -6.51 -4.41
CA VAL A 6 -16.83 -5.26 -4.25
C VAL A 6 -15.49 -5.50 -3.54
N LEU A 7 -15.48 -6.28 -2.46
CA LEU A 7 -14.24 -6.61 -1.74
C LEU A 7 -13.27 -7.46 -2.58
N ARG A 8 -13.79 -8.37 -3.41
CA ARG A 8 -12.98 -9.15 -4.34
C ARG A 8 -12.37 -8.26 -5.43
N LEU A 9 -13.14 -7.35 -6.00
CA LEU A 9 -12.63 -6.39 -6.98
C LEU A 9 -11.56 -5.47 -6.37
N ALA A 10 -11.78 -4.97 -5.15
CA ALA A 10 -10.77 -4.22 -4.42
C ALA A 10 -9.50 -5.06 -4.16
N GLY A 11 -9.66 -6.32 -3.77
CA GLY A 11 -8.54 -7.24 -3.58
C GLY A 11 -7.76 -7.50 -4.88
N LEU A 12 -8.46 -7.72 -6.00
CA LEU A 12 -7.85 -7.85 -7.33
C LEU A 12 -7.12 -6.58 -7.73
N ALA A 13 -7.72 -5.41 -7.50
CA ALA A 13 -7.06 -4.13 -7.76
C ALA A 13 -5.75 -4.00 -6.97
N ALA A 14 -5.74 -4.37 -5.68
CA ALA A 14 -4.53 -4.36 -4.86
C ALA A 14 -3.45 -5.30 -5.41
N ILE A 15 -3.82 -6.50 -5.87
CA ILE A 15 -2.88 -7.47 -6.46
C ILE A 15 -2.30 -6.91 -7.76
N VAL A 16 -3.14 -6.43 -8.67
CA VAL A 16 -2.70 -5.89 -9.96
C VAL A 16 -1.83 -4.65 -9.76
N GLY A 17 -2.25 -3.73 -8.89
CA GLY A 17 -1.47 -2.54 -8.54
C GLY A 17 -0.10 -2.91 -7.96
N GLY A 18 -0.05 -3.84 -7.01
CA GLY A 18 1.21 -4.32 -6.44
C GLY A 18 2.11 -5.04 -7.44
N LEU A 19 1.55 -5.81 -8.38
CA LEU A 19 2.33 -6.45 -9.45
C LEU A 19 2.96 -5.42 -10.39
N ILE A 20 2.18 -4.43 -10.83
CA ILE A 20 2.69 -3.36 -11.71
C ILE A 20 3.75 -2.56 -10.95
N ASP A 21 3.54 -2.26 -9.67
CA ASP A 21 4.50 -1.52 -8.84
C ASP A 21 5.83 -2.29 -8.64
N LEU A 22 5.75 -3.61 -8.41
CA LEU A 22 6.90 -4.47 -8.20
C LEU A 22 7.76 -4.66 -9.46
N PHE A 23 7.12 -4.91 -10.61
CA PHE A 23 7.81 -5.21 -11.87
C PHE A 23 8.01 -3.99 -12.77
N GLY A 24 7.27 -2.91 -12.53
CA GLY A 24 7.32 -1.67 -13.29
C GLY A 24 8.73 -1.08 -13.44
N PRO A 25 9.58 -1.04 -12.40
CA PRO A 25 10.96 -0.55 -12.52
C PRO A 25 11.81 -1.25 -13.58
N LEU A 26 11.48 -2.49 -13.98
CA LEU A 26 12.17 -3.20 -15.07
C LEU A 26 11.78 -2.66 -16.45
N VAL A 27 10.58 -2.08 -16.56
CA VAL A 27 9.99 -1.60 -17.83
C VAL A 27 10.12 -0.08 -17.98
N TYR A 28 10.05 0.69 -16.88
CA TYR A 28 10.05 2.15 -16.90
C TYR A 28 11.23 2.82 -17.63
N PRO A 29 12.48 2.30 -17.60
CA PRO A 29 13.59 2.91 -18.34
C PRO A 29 13.38 2.94 -19.86
N HIS A 30 12.52 2.05 -20.37
CA HIS A 30 12.21 1.91 -21.79
C HIS A 30 10.92 2.63 -22.21
N MET A 31 10.20 3.23 -21.25
CA MET A 31 8.95 3.94 -21.52
C MET A 31 9.19 5.43 -21.77
N ALA A 32 8.41 6.00 -22.70
CA ALA A 32 8.30 7.45 -22.82
C ALA A 32 7.72 8.07 -21.53
N GLN A 33 7.93 9.38 -21.34
CA GLN A 33 7.53 10.07 -20.11
C GLN A 33 6.03 10.02 -19.83
N GLN A 34 5.19 10.22 -20.85
CA GLN A 34 3.73 10.22 -20.70
C GLN A 34 3.13 8.87 -20.25
N PRO A 35 3.44 7.72 -20.89
CA PRO A 35 2.93 6.42 -20.43
C PRO A 35 3.46 6.05 -19.03
N LYS A 36 4.66 6.49 -18.66
CA LYS A 36 5.20 6.31 -17.30
C LYS A 36 4.33 7.01 -16.25
N LEU A 37 3.93 8.26 -16.49
CA LEU A 37 3.04 9.01 -15.59
C LEU A 37 1.66 8.36 -15.47
N ILE A 38 1.07 7.94 -16.59
CA ILE A 38 -0.23 7.23 -16.60
C ILE A 38 -0.14 5.93 -15.79
N THR A 39 0.95 5.18 -15.94
CA THR A 39 1.17 3.92 -15.20
C THR A 39 1.25 4.18 -13.70
N TYR A 40 1.92 5.26 -13.26
CA TYR A 40 1.95 5.63 -11.84
C TYR A 40 0.59 6.01 -11.28
N VAL A 41 -0.21 6.79 -12.02
CA VAL A 41 -1.58 7.12 -11.60
C VAL A 41 -2.44 5.86 -11.51
N LEU A 42 -2.29 4.94 -12.47
CA LEU A 42 -3.01 3.67 -12.46
C LEU A 42 -2.64 2.83 -11.23
N ILE A 43 -1.34 2.72 -10.90
CA ILE A 43 -0.88 2.04 -9.68
C ILE A 43 -1.56 2.66 -8.46
N ASP A 44 -1.46 3.98 -8.29
CA ASP A 44 -2.02 4.67 -7.13
C ASP A 44 -3.53 4.41 -6.98
N VAL A 45 -4.30 4.50 -8.08
CA VAL A 45 -5.74 4.21 -8.06
C VAL A 45 -6.00 2.77 -7.63
N LEU A 46 -5.27 1.80 -8.19
CA LEU A 46 -5.43 0.38 -7.86
C LEU A 46 -5.09 0.08 -6.39
N LEU A 47 -3.99 0.65 -5.89
CA LEU A 47 -3.57 0.50 -4.49
C LEU A 47 -4.56 1.18 -3.53
N LEU A 48 -5.07 2.36 -3.88
CA LEU A 48 -6.11 3.06 -3.10
C LEU A 48 -7.40 2.23 -3.05
N LEU A 49 -7.86 1.68 -4.17
CA LEU A 49 -9.03 0.79 -4.19
C LEU A 49 -8.82 -0.43 -3.29
N GLY A 50 -7.64 -1.05 -3.35
CA GLY A 50 -7.25 -2.12 -2.44
C GLY A 50 -7.28 -1.70 -0.97
N LEU A 51 -6.79 -0.49 -0.67
CA LEU A 51 -6.76 0.06 0.68
C LEU A 51 -8.17 0.38 1.21
N PHE A 52 -9.06 0.94 0.38
CA PHE A 52 -10.47 1.14 0.70
C PHE A 52 -11.16 -0.19 1.00
N GLY A 53 -10.89 -1.23 0.19
CA GLY A 53 -11.38 -2.59 0.42
C GLY A 53 -10.91 -3.14 1.77
N LEU A 54 -9.63 -2.98 2.09
CA LEU A 54 -9.05 -3.39 3.36
C LEU A 54 -9.70 -2.68 4.54
N LEU A 55 -9.79 -1.34 4.50
CA LEU A 55 -10.40 -0.54 5.57
C LEU A 55 -11.87 -0.94 5.78
N SER A 56 -12.63 -1.12 4.70
CA SER A 56 -14.03 -1.56 4.75
C SER A 56 -14.17 -2.97 5.35
N ALA A 57 -13.18 -3.84 5.12
CA ALA A 57 -13.14 -5.20 5.60
C ALA A 57 -12.66 -5.34 7.05
N THR A 58 -11.98 -4.33 7.60
CA THR A 58 -11.42 -4.35 8.97
C THR A 58 -11.90 -3.22 9.87
N TRP A 59 -12.81 -2.35 9.40
CA TRP A 59 -13.26 -1.17 10.15
C TRP A 59 -13.58 -1.46 11.62
N ARG A 60 -14.34 -2.53 11.88
CA ARG A 60 -14.74 -2.94 13.24
C ARG A 60 -13.57 -3.38 14.14
N SER A 61 -12.47 -3.89 13.58
CA SER A 61 -11.32 -4.40 14.33
C SER A 61 -10.17 -3.39 14.43
N THR A 62 -9.94 -2.57 13.40
CA THR A 62 -8.89 -1.55 13.39
C THR A 62 -9.33 -0.23 14.03
N GLY A 63 -10.63 0.12 13.92
CA GLY A 63 -11.19 1.36 14.47
C GLY A 63 -10.46 2.62 13.99
N TRP A 64 -10.38 3.63 14.87
CA TRP A 64 -9.76 4.93 14.60
C TRP A 64 -8.29 4.85 14.20
N LEU A 65 -7.53 3.87 14.70
CA LEU A 65 -6.12 3.72 14.33
C LEU A 65 -5.98 3.36 12.84
N GLY A 66 -6.85 2.47 12.34
CA GLY A 66 -6.90 2.15 10.91
C GLY A 66 -7.31 3.34 10.07
N LEU A 67 -8.26 4.17 10.55
CA LEU A 67 -8.65 5.40 9.86
C LEU A 67 -7.51 6.42 9.80
N ALA A 68 -6.82 6.65 10.92
CA ALA A 68 -5.72 7.60 10.99
C ALA A 68 -4.61 7.21 10.00
N GLY A 69 -4.20 5.93 10.00
CA GLY A 69 -3.23 5.43 9.03
C GLY A 69 -3.71 5.53 7.59
N PHE A 70 -5.00 5.29 7.33
CA PHE A 70 -5.61 5.48 6.03
C PHE A 70 -5.53 6.93 5.54
N VAL A 71 -5.90 7.91 6.37
CA VAL A 71 -5.84 9.34 6.02
C VAL A 71 -4.40 9.75 5.72
N VAL A 72 -3.44 9.32 6.53
CA VAL A 72 -2.01 9.59 6.31
C VAL A 72 -1.53 8.94 5.01
N ALA A 73 -1.92 7.70 4.72
CA ALA A 73 -1.53 7.00 3.50
C ALA A 73 -2.09 7.67 2.23
N VAL A 74 -3.37 8.04 2.24
CA VAL A 74 -4.00 8.79 1.13
C VAL A 74 -3.29 10.13 0.92
N THR A 75 -3.01 10.86 2.00
CA THR A 75 -2.27 12.13 1.93
C THR A 75 -0.89 11.91 1.32
N GLY A 76 -0.17 10.88 1.74
CA GLY A 76 1.14 10.50 1.18
C GLY A 76 1.07 10.21 -0.32
N VAL A 77 0.10 9.41 -0.76
CA VAL A 77 -0.07 9.09 -2.20
C VAL A 77 -0.34 10.35 -3.03
N LEU A 78 -1.22 11.23 -2.54
CA LEU A 78 -1.55 12.48 -3.23
C LEU A 78 -0.34 13.43 -3.28
N LEU A 79 0.47 13.45 -2.22
CA LEU A 79 1.73 14.19 -2.21
C LEU A 79 2.73 13.63 -3.22
N VAL A 80 2.85 12.29 -3.36
CA VAL A 80 3.78 11.66 -4.32
C VAL A 80 3.40 12.03 -5.76
N ARG A 81 2.11 12.17 -6.06
CA ARG A 81 1.68 12.61 -7.40
C ARG A 81 1.85 14.09 -7.61
N SER A 82 1.60 14.88 -6.57
CA SER A 82 1.81 16.33 -6.65
C SER A 82 3.29 16.67 -6.79
N SER A 83 4.19 15.95 -6.11
CA SER A 83 5.64 16.15 -6.19
C SER A 83 6.20 15.81 -7.56
N ALA A 84 5.62 14.83 -8.28
CA ALA A 84 5.99 14.50 -9.66
C ALA A 84 5.79 15.67 -10.65
N THR A 85 5.03 16.70 -10.29
CA THR A 85 4.87 17.94 -11.07
C THR A 85 5.88 19.03 -10.72
N ASN A 86 6.83 18.76 -9.80
CA ASN A 86 7.83 19.70 -9.25
C ASN A 86 7.26 20.96 -8.58
N VAL A 87 5.96 20.99 -8.26
CA VAL A 87 5.28 22.17 -7.70
C VAL A 87 5.81 22.58 -6.32
N LEU A 88 6.37 21.63 -5.56
CA LEU A 88 6.79 21.81 -4.15
C LEU A 88 8.31 21.72 -3.93
N GLY A 89 9.11 21.56 -4.99
CA GLY A 89 10.57 21.50 -4.94
C GLY A 89 11.21 20.10 -5.08
N PRO A 90 12.55 20.00 -5.11
CA PRO A 90 13.27 18.76 -5.43
C PRO A 90 13.32 17.72 -4.30
N SER A 91 13.00 18.10 -3.06
CA SER A 91 12.99 17.18 -1.90
C SER A 91 11.60 16.60 -1.58
N THR A 92 10.57 17.00 -2.32
CA THR A 92 9.18 16.65 -1.99
C THR A 92 8.88 15.17 -2.20
N ASP A 93 9.52 14.52 -3.17
CA ASP A 93 9.33 13.08 -3.44
C ASP A 93 9.69 12.21 -2.23
N ALA A 94 10.83 12.49 -1.60
CA ALA A 94 11.30 11.71 -0.45
C ALA A 94 10.38 11.92 0.77
N ILE A 95 9.92 13.15 0.99
CA ILE A 95 8.98 13.48 2.05
C ILE A 95 7.63 12.78 1.80
N ALA A 96 7.11 12.86 0.57
CA ALA A 96 5.86 12.24 0.20
C ALA A 96 5.88 10.71 0.35
N ALA A 97 6.97 10.06 -0.10
CA ALA A 97 7.20 8.64 0.08
C ALA A 97 7.27 8.26 1.57
N ALA A 98 7.93 9.08 2.41
CA ALA A 98 7.98 8.86 3.85
C ALA A 98 6.59 8.97 4.50
N VAL A 99 5.80 9.99 4.14
CA VAL A 99 4.41 10.16 4.64
C VAL A 99 3.56 8.94 4.26
N TRP A 100 3.67 8.46 3.03
CA TRP A 100 2.95 7.27 2.60
C TRP A 100 3.37 6.03 3.40
N ALA A 101 4.68 5.80 3.54
CA ALA A 101 5.21 4.67 4.31
C ALA A 101 4.78 4.71 5.78
N ILE A 102 4.74 5.89 6.41
CA ILE A 102 4.23 6.07 7.78
C ILE A 102 2.75 5.69 7.86
N GLY A 103 1.92 6.15 6.92
CA GLY A 103 0.50 5.79 6.89
C GLY A 103 0.29 4.28 6.79
N MET A 104 1.07 3.61 5.92
CA MET A 104 1.03 2.16 5.77
C MET A 104 1.57 1.41 6.99
N ALA A 105 2.59 1.95 7.68
CA ALA A 105 3.06 1.39 8.95
C ALA A 105 2.00 1.49 10.05
N ILE A 106 1.28 2.62 10.16
CA ILE A 106 0.17 2.78 11.12
C ILE A 106 -0.95 1.77 10.82
N ILE A 107 -1.32 1.62 9.54
CA ILE A 107 -2.25 0.57 9.11
C ILE A 107 -1.71 -0.81 9.49
N GLY A 108 -0.43 -1.08 9.24
CA GLY A 108 0.21 -2.34 9.57
C GLY A 108 0.13 -2.68 11.05
N VAL A 109 0.42 -1.72 11.94
CA VAL A 109 0.24 -1.86 13.39
C VAL A 109 -1.21 -2.16 13.74
N ALA A 110 -2.18 -1.48 13.12
CA ALA A 110 -3.60 -1.75 13.34
C ALA A 110 -3.98 -3.19 12.94
N GLN A 111 -3.36 -3.73 11.88
CA GLN A 111 -3.54 -5.11 11.40
C GLN A 111 -2.75 -6.16 12.22
N LEU A 112 -2.00 -5.80 13.26
CA LEU A 112 -1.40 -6.79 14.16
C LEU A 112 -2.33 -7.22 15.28
N ARG A 113 -3.46 -6.52 15.46
CA ARG A 113 -4.43 -6.79 16.52
C ARG A 113 -5.03 -8.20 16.36
N PRO A 114 -5.32 -8.92 17.46
CA PRO A 114 -5.74 -10.33 17.44
C PRO A 114 -6.97 -10.65 16.57
N ARG A 115 -7.79 -9.65 16.21
CA ARG A 115 -9.04 -9.81 15.45
C ARG A 115 -8.92 -9.48 13.97
N THR A 116 -7.71 -9.27 13.46
CA THR A 116 -7.47 -8.89 12.07
C THR A 116 -6.81 -10.04 11.30
N PRO A 117 -7.36 -10.47 10.15
CA PRO A 117 -6.76 -11.55 9.36
C PRO A 117 -5.59 -11.09 8.48
N PHE A 118 -5.27 -9.79 8.47
CA PHE A 118 -4.29 -9.18 7.57
C PHE A 118 -2.91 -8.96 8.20
N ARG A 119 -2.56 -9.77 9.20
CA ARG A 119 -1.32 -9.59 9.98
C ARG A 119 -0.06 -9.66 9.11
N LEU A 120 -0.05 -10.57 8.13
CA LEU A 120 1.09 -10.74 7.22
C LEU A 120 1.34 -9.48 6.37
N ALA A 121 0.28 -8.91 5.79
CA ALA A 121 0.37 -7.64 5.06
C ALA A 121 0.85 -6.51 5.98
N GLY A 122 0.32 -6.45 7.21
CA GLY A 122 0.75 -5.47 8.19
C GLY A 122 2.23 -5.58 8.56
N CYS A 123 2.75 -6.79 8.76
CA CYS A 123 4.18 -7.02 8.96
C CYS A 123 5.01 -6.53 7.78
N LEU A 124 4.60 -6.84 6.54
CA LEU A 124 5.31 -6.40 5.33
C LEU A 124 5.41 -4.88 5.26
N TRP A 125 4.31 -4.15 5.49
CA TRP A 125 4.31 -2.68 5.49
C TRP A 125 5.10 -2.06 6.64
N MET A 126 5.20 -2.69 7.80
CA MET A 126 6.10 -2.19 8.84
C MET A 126 7.57 -2.37 8.44
N LEU A 127 7.91 -3.50 7.80
CA LEU A 127 9.27 -3.76 7.35
C LEU A 127 9.74 -2.75 6.29
N THR A 128 8.83 -2.16 5.51
CA THR A 128 9.19 -1.10 4.55
C THR A 128 9.72 0.16 5.22
N VAL A 129 9.40 0.40 6.50
CA VAL A 129 9.91 1.53 7.28
C VAL A 129 11.10 1.10 8.12
N ILE A 130 11.01 -0.06 8.78
CA ILE A 130 12.05 -0.55 9.70
C ILE A 130 13.36 -0.81 8.96
N ILE A 131 13.32 -1.48 7.80
CA ILE A 131 14.54 -1.86 7.08
C ILE A 131 15.34 -0.62 6.63
N PRO A 132 14.76 0.39 5.96
CA PRO A 132 15.48 1.62 5.65
C PRO A 132 16.04 2.32 6.88
N LEU A 133 15.28 2.42 7.98
CA LEU A 133 15.72 3.07 9.22
C LEU A 133 16.93 2.37 9.86
N VAL A 134 16.85 1.03 10.02
CA VAL A 134 17.97 0.24 10.56
C VAL A 134 19.18 0.38 9.66
N ALA A 135 18.98 0.34 8.35
CA ALA A 135 20.09 0.42 7.41
C ALA A 135 20.71 1.83 7.30
N MET A 136 20.04 2.89 7.78
CA MET A 136 20.67 4.21 7.97
C MET A 136 21.75 4.19 9.06
N LEU A 137 21.65 3.29 10.04
CA LEU A 137 22.62 3.18 11.14
C LEU A 137 23.95 2.55 10.70
N PHE A 138 23.93 1.70 9.68
CA PHE A 138 25.10 0.90 9.27
C PHE A 138 25.93 1.53 8.13
N GLN A 139 25.61 2.74 7.66
CA GLN A 139 26.23 3.45 6.52
C GLN A 139 26.36 2.68 5.18
N ASP A 140 25.95 1.41 5.14
CA ASP A 140 26.19 0.50 4.03
C ASP A 140 25.22 0.68 2.86
N HIS A 141 25.73 0.72 1.63
CA HIS A 141 25.04 0.48 0.36
C HIS A 141 23.66 1.15 0.17
N ARG A 142 23.63 2.40 -0.31
CA ARG A 142 22.38 3.18 -0.52
C ARG A 142 21.42 2.58 -1.57
N ALA A 143 21.95 1.96 -2.63
CA ALA A 143 21.13 1.49 -3.76
C ALA A 143 20.28 0.24 -3.45
N SER A 144 20.84 -0.75 -2.74
CA SER A 144 20.13 -2.01 -2.43
C SER A 144 18.97 -1.82 -1.43
N ARG A 145 19.06 -0.78 -0.58
CA ARG A 145 18.08 -0.47 0.47
C ARG A 145 16.71 -0.07 -0.07
N SER A 146 16.68 0.76 -1.11
CA SER A 146 15.42 1.28 -1.68
C SER A 146 14.62 0.21 -2.41
N ALA A 147 15.31 -0.70 -3.12
CA ALA A 147 14.66 -1.76 -3.89
C ALA A 147 13.95 -2.78 -2.98
N THR A 148 14.59 -3.17 -1.88
CA THR A 148 14.02 -4.13 -0.93
C THR A 148 12.77 -3.56 -0.23
N ALA A 149 12.83 -2.31 0.23
CA ALA A 149 11.69 -1.66 0.87
C ALA A 149 10.50 -1.50 -0.09
N HIS A 150 10.76 -1.13 -1.35
CA HIS A 150 9.75 -1.05 -2.39
C HIS A 150 9.12 -2.44 -2.68
N ALA A 151 9.94 -3.49 -2.80
CA ALA A 151 9.43 -4.83 -3.03
C ALA A 151 8.51 -5.30 -1.90
N LEU A 152 8.91 -5.08 -0.64
CA LEU A 152 8.07 -5.41 0.53
C LEU A 152 6.77 -4.63 0.57
N PHE A 153 6.80 -3.37 0.13
CA PHE A 153 5.63 -2.52 0.04
C PHE A 153 4.59 -3.09 -0.93
N ALA A 154 5.03 -3.40 -2.14
CA ALA A 154 4.20 -4.02 -3.18
C ALA A 154 3.67 -5.40 -2.75
N LEU A 155 4.54 -6.23 -2.15
CA LEU A 155 4.14 -7.54 -1.61
C LEU A 155 3.08 -7.42 -0.51
N GLY A 156 3.15 -6.40 0.34
CA GLY A 156 2.14 -6.12 1.36
C GLY A 156 0.74 -5.94 0.75
N PHE A 157 0.64 -5.18 -0.35
CA PHE A 157 -0.61 -5.03 -1.09
C PHE A 157 -1.07 -6.31 -1.79
N MET A 158 -0.16 -7.07 -2.40
CA MET A 158 -0.50 -8.34 -3.03
C MET A 158 -1.03 -9.35 -2.00
N VAL A 159 -0.40 -9.45 -0.83
CA VAL A 159 -0.84 -10.32 0.27
C VAL A 159 -2.20 -9.87 0.80
N ALA A 160 -2.38 -8.57 1.07
CA ALA A 160 -3.66 -8.04 1.53
C ALA A 160 -4.78 -8.29 0.51
N GLY A 161 -4.49 -8.09 -0.78
CA GLY A 161 -5.41 -8.35 -1.88
C GLY A 161 -5.79 -9.82 -2.01
N ALA A 162 -4.81 -10.73 -1.91
CA ALA A 162 -5.06 -12.17 -1.93
C ALA A 162 -5.95 -12.61 -0.73
N GLN A 163 -5.71 -12.03 0.44
CA GLN A 163 -6.54 -12.27 1.63
C GLN A 163 -7.96 -11.71 1.46
N LEU A 164 -8.14 -10.56 0.82
CA LEU A 164 -9.47 -10.01 0.47
C LEU A 164 -10.22 -10.91 -0.51
N VAL A 165 -9.55 -11.38 -1.56
CA VAL A 165 -10.18 -12.25 -2.59
C VAL A 165 -10.62 -13.59 -2.01
N ARG A 166 -9.81 -14.16 -1.11
CA ARG A 166 -10.05 -15.47 -0.47
C ARG A 166 -11.09 -15.45 0.65
N ARG A 167 -11.58 -14.30 1.09
CA ARG A 167 -12.57 -14.25 2.18
C ARG A 167 -13.84 -15.04 1.77
N PRO A 168 -14.28 -16.01 2.58
CA PRO A 168 -15.48 -16.78 2.31
C PRO A 168 -16.70 -15.88 2.19
N GLN A 169 -17.59 -16.21 1.24
CA GLN A 169 -18.92 -15.62 1.14
C GLN A 169 -19.73 -16.05 2.36
N SER A 170 -19.72 -15.27 3.45
CA SER A 170 -20.75 -15.44 4.46
C SER A 170 -22.05 -14.91 3.84
N ILE A 171 -22.86 -15.82 3.33
CA ILE A 171 -24.22 -15.55 2.90
C ILE A 171 -24.93 -14.84 4.06
N SER A 172 -25.50 -13.68 3.75
CA SER A 172 -26.46 -12.93 4.57
C SER A 172 -27.30 -13.86 5.45
N GLY A 173 -27.09 -13.86 6.77
CA GLY A 173 -27.86 -14.74 7.65
C GLY A 173 -27.61 -14.55 9.14
N ASP A 174 -26.42 -14.89 9.65
CA ASP A 174 -26.31 -15.10 11.11
C ASP A 174 -25.62 -13.96 11.87
N PRO A 175 -26.24 -13.48 12.98
CA PRO A 175 -25.53 -12.71 13.98
C PRO A 175 -24.49 -13.62 14.67
N ALA A 176 -23.26 -13.09 14.76
CA ALA A 176 -22.20 -13.66 15.58
C ALA A 176 -22.46 -13.44 17.08
#